data_AF-A0AAD7DCJ3-F1
#
_entry.id   AF-A0AAD7DCJ3-F1
#
_cell.length_a   1.000
_cell.length_b   1.000
_cell.length_c   1.000
_cell.angle_alpha   90.00
_cell.angle_beta   90.00
_cell.angle_gamma   90.00
#
_symmetry.space_group_name_H-M   'P 1'
#
loop_
_entity.id
_entity.type
_entity.pdbx_description
1 polymer ?
#
loop_
_entity_poly.entity_id
_entity_poly.type
_entity_poly.pdbx_seq_one_letter_code
_entity_poly.pdbx_strand_id
1 'polypeptide(L)'
;MLSSSRLLALSTLVISLVLDSASAIVPPGQQGAFNQSITQSSDGPTTDADLIAQTVKQVNQKSGAPDDEAPDADIPPTGVTAIDGVLTSASVADVTGLNSAHRRRPRHYFGRFDRRQSGFEEIFAGLPADQHDAAIEGTAFLTYTLVPNSTYNVDACLTWAATIDGCVFVNLYYEFNNYLLDFVFSEESNLKCAAYGDIHNASEKTNFGGQASYPQVDNNTVPLTFITQSSGWGLQSLIDPADPDGYSLVFGPTGGANNAPGFMGFAFIDRYDVNACAQLCNGRGIDPVGGGCAYFNIWRALVDGLPTTYTCAMYYLVTDESTAVNTGQGDLVVTYSRGYKRISVLPDGGFESYTACDDFCFTTSYATWTGTSPSGGSQDASIFFHPPYAYTGHSVGLLGSAEDVDALLGTLSPAAPLATKAGVLYSIQCFMNTAFSGSAVEASANV
;
A
#
# COMPACT_ATOMS: atom_id res chain seq x y z
N MET A 1 -24.34 60.60 86.15
CA MET A 1 -23.04 59.92 86.35
C MET A 1 -23.24 58.46 86.03
N LEU A 2 -22.59 57.94 84.96
CA LEU A 2 -22.40 56.51 84.63
C LEU A 2 -23.72 55.70 84.44
N SER A 3 -23.91 54.80 83.49
CA SER A 3 -23.02 53.85 82.87
C SER A 3 -23.68 53.29 81.61
N SER A 4 -22.87 53.07 80.59
CA SER A 4 -23.07 52.19 79.44
C SER A 4 -23.62 50.81 79.82
N SER A 5 -24.38 50.20 78.91
CA SER A 5 -24.12 48.85 78.36
C SER A 5 -25.14 48.49 77.29
N ARG A 6 -24.73 48.58 76.02
CA ARG A 6 -25.40 47.93 74.88
C ARG A 6 -24.89 46.48 74.83
N LEU A 7 -25.77 45.51 75.03
CA LEU A 7 -25.50 44.12 74.68
C LEU A 7 -25.79 43.95 73.18
N LEU A 8 -24.71 43.87 72.39
CA LEU A 8 -24.71 43.30 71.05
C LEU A 8 -24.39 41.81 71.20
N ALA A 9 -25.36 40.94 70.89
CA ALA A 9 -25.12 39.52 70.74
C ALA A 9 -24.36 39.29 69.42
N LEU A 10 -23.06 39.00 69.51
CA LEU A 10 -22.29 38.42 68.42
C LEU A 10 -22.70 36.93 68.30
N SER A 11 -23.52 36.63 67.32
CA SER A 11 -23.62 35.28 66.76
C SER A 11 -22.41 35.05 65.85
N THR A 12 -21.44 34.29 66.32
CA THR A 12 -20.34 33.73 65.51
C THR A 12 -20.91 32.73 64.52
N LEU A 13 -21.11 33.16 63.28
CA LEU A 13 -21.26 32.28 62.14
C LEU A 13 -19.87 31.75 61.78
N VAL A 14 -19.55 30.54 62.26
CA VAL A 14 -18.43 29.75 61.72
C VAL A 14 -18.87 29.31 60.33
N ILE A 15 -18.50 30.08 59.31
CA ILE A 15 -18.45 29.58 57.94
C ILE A 15 -17.26 28.64 57.92
N SER A 16 -17.53 27.35 58.15
CA SER A 16 -16.66 26.32 57.62
C SER A 16 -16.75 26.44 56.10
N LEU A 17 -15.83 27.21 55.51
CA LEU A 17 -15.42 26.99 54.14
C LEU A 17 -14.97 25.53 54.11
N VAL A 18 -15.87 24.65 53.66
CA VAL A 18 -15.47 23.46 52.95
C VAL A 18 -14.71 24.05 51.76
N LEU A 19 -13.39 24.18 51.91
CA LEU A 19 -12.49 24.18 50.79
C LEU A 19 -12.80 22.86 50.12
N ASP A 20 -13.69 22.89 49.13
CA ASP A 20 -13.74 21.87 48.10
C ASP A 20 -12.28 21.72 47.72
N SER A 21 -11.71 20.57 48.05
CA SER A 21 -10.41 20.17 47.57
C SER A 21 -10.55 20.03 46.07
N ALA A 22 -10.52 21.17 45.37
CA ALA A 22 -10.19 21.26 43.97
C ALA A 22 -8.87 20.51 43.89
N SER A 23 -8.94 19.27 43.44
CA SER A 23 -7.80 18.46 43.08
C SER A 23 -6.95 19.34 42.19
N ALA A 24 -5.84 19.85 42.72
CA ALA A 24 -4.97 20.74 42.00
C ALA A 24 -4.55 20.03 40.70
N ILE A 25 -4.75 20.68 39.56
CA ILE A 25 -4.19 20.22 38.30
C ILE A 25 -2.69 20.12 38.53
N VAL A 26 -2.13 18.92 38.38
CA VAL A 26 -0.68 18.73 38.40
C VAL A 26 -0.22 18.92 36.96
N PRO A 27 0.56 19.97 36.66
CA PRO A 27 0.94 20.26 35.28
C PRO A 27 1.86 19.17 34.72
N PRO A 28 1.97 19.03 33.38
CA PRO A 28 2.78 17.98 32.77
C PRO A 28 4.24 17.98 33.24
N GLY A 29 4.82 19.17 33.44
CA GLY A 29 6.17 19.43 33.97
C GLY A 29 6.40 18.90 35.40
N GLN A 30 5.33 18.58 36.12
CA GLN A 30 5.34 18.00 37.47
C GLN A 30 4.82 16.54 37.47
N GLN A 31 4.83 15.87 36.31
CA GLN A 31 4.38 14.47 36.16
C GLN A 31 2.90 14.27 36.52
N GLY A 32 2.04 15.16 36.02
CA GLY A 32 0.59 15.00 36.08
C GLY A 32 0.13 13.61 35.64
N ALA A 33 -0.78 13.01 36.40
CA ALA A 33 -1.19 11.63 36.15
C ALA A 33 -1.99 11.52 34.85
N PHE A 34 -1.49 10.71 33.92
CA PHE A 34 -2.17 10.38 32.68
C PHE A 34 -3.41 9.53 32.97
N ASN A 35 -4.59 10.07 32.64
CA ASN A 35 -5.88 9.50 33.03
C ASN A 35 -6.46 8.50 32.01
N GLN A 36 -5.80 8.31 30.87
CA GLN A 36 -6.21 7.32 29.87
C GLN A 36 -5.00 6.53 29.42
N SER A 37 -4.72 5.34 29.96
CA SER A 37 -3.74 4.47 29.33
C SER A 37 -4.21 4.10 27.91
N ILE A 38 -3.75 4.84 26.92
CA ILE A 38 -3.70 4.38 25.54
C ILE A 38 -2.53 3.40 25.50
N THR A 39 -2.73 2.21 26.07
CA THR A 39 -1.78 1.13 25.85
C THR A 39 -1.96 0.76 24.39
N GLN A 40 -1.08 1.26 23.53
CA GLN A 40 -0.95 0.73 22.18
C GLN A 40 -0.55 -0.74 22.38
N SER A 41 -1.52 -1.64 22.26
CA SER A 41 -1.21 -3.04 22.40
C SER A 41 -0.28 -3.41 21.25
N SER A 42 0.87 -4.00 21.58
CA SER A 42 1.70 -4.71 20.60
C SER A 42 0.93 -5.83 19.91
N ASP A 43 -0.24 -6.21 20.44
CA ASP A 43 -1.19 -7.17 19.88
C ASP A 43 -2.13 -6.53 18.85
N GLY A 44 -1.68 -5.48 18.14
CA GLY A 44 -2.40 -4.97 16.99
C GLY A 44 -2.74 -6.09 16.00
N PRO A 45 -3.77 -5.92 15.15
CA PRO A 45 -4.22 -6.96 14.24
C PRO A 45 -3.03 -7.52 13.46
N THR A 46 -2.91 -8.85 13.43
CA THR A 46 -1.93 -9.56 12.62
C THR A 46 -2.54 -9.94 11.29
N THR A 47 -1.69 -10.33 10.33
CA THR A 47 -2.11 -10.73 8.99
C THR A 47 -3.13 -11.86 9.05
N ASP A 48 -4.31 -11.66 8.45
CA ASP A 48 -5.35 -12.68 8.32
C ASP A 48 -5.04 -13.62 7.15
N ALA A 49 -4.09 -14.52 7.37
CA ALA A 49 -3.63 -15.45 6.35
C ALA A 49 -4.71 -16.45 5.90
N ASP A 50 -5.63 -16.82 6.79
CA ASP A 50 -6.73 -17.73 6.49
C ASP A 50 -7.75 -17.08 5.56
N LEU A 51 -8.14 -15.82 5.83
CA LEU A 51 -9.03 -15.07 4.95
C LEU A 51 -8.40 -14.86 3.57
N ILE A 52 -7.10 -14.52 3.51
CA ILE A 52 -6.36 -14.40 2.26
C ILE A 52 -6.43 -15.72 1.48
N ALA A 53 -6.05 -16.85 2.09
CA ALA A 53 -6.06 -18.14 1.43
C ALA A 53 -7.45 -18.56 0.93
N GLN A 54 -8.51 -18.28 1.71
CA GLN A 54 -9.89 -18.51 1.30
C GLN A 54 -10.32 -17.63 0.11
N THR A 55 -9.82 -16.39 0.06
CA THR A 55 -10.14 -15.44 -1.02
C THR A 55 -9.39 -15.80 -2.29
N VAL A 56 -8.14 -16.26 -2.20
CA VAL A 56 -7.34 -16.68 -3.37
C VAL A 56 -8.09 -17.75 -4.17
N LYS A 57 -8.78 -18.67 -3.49
CA LYS A 57 -9.57 -19.75 -4.12
C LYS A 57 -10.82 -19.27 -4.85
N GLN A 58 -11.22 -18.01 -4.65
CA GLN A 58 -12.42 -17.43 -5.24
C GLN A 58 -12.11 -16.47 -6.39
N VAL A 59 -10.90 -15.91 -6.47
CA VAL A 59 -10.52 -15.03 -7.56
C VAL A 59 -10.12 -15.82 -8.80
N ASN A 60 -10.56 -15.32 -9.96
CA ASN A 60 -10.04 -15.74 -11.25
C ASN A 60 -9.47 -14.50 -11.96
N GLN A 61 -8.14 -14.41 -11.99
CA GLN A 61 -7.42 -13.33 -12.67
C GLN A 61 -6.79 -13.79 -13.98
N LYS A 62 -7.13 -15.00 -14.45
CA LYS A 62 -6.59 -15.54 -15.69
C LYS A 62 -7.32 -14.94 -16.88
N SER A 63 -6.56 -14.45 -17.84
CA SER A 63 -7.04 -13.92 -19.10
C SER A 63 -6.01 -14.16 -20.20
N GLY A 64 -6.45 -14.14 -21.45
CA GLY A 64 -5.58 -14.18 -22.62
C GLY A 64 -5.82 -12.99 -23.54
N ALA A 65 -5.24 -13.03 -24.73
CA ALA A 65 -5.55 -12.07 -25.78
C ALA A 65 -7.04 -12.22 -26.17
N PRO A 66 -7.86 -11.17 -26.04
CA PRO A 66 -9.27 -11.24 -26.41
C PRO A 66 -9.45 -11.37 -27.92
N ASP A 67 -10.62 -11.89 -28.32
CA ASP A 67 -10.92 -12.18 -29.73
C ASP A 67 -11.29 -10.92 -30.54
N ASP A 68 -11.74 -9.86 -29.86
CA ASP A 68 -12.39 -8.68 -30.44
C ASP A 68 -11.67 -7.35 -30.19
N GLU A 69 -10.57 -7.35 -29.43
CA GLU A 69 -9.74 -6.16 -29.25
C GLU A 69 -8.82 -5.96 -30.47
N ALA A 70 -8.32 -4.74 -30.68
CA ALA A 70 -7.31 -4.48 -31.70
C ALA A 70 -5.91 -4.86 -31.17
N PRO A 71 -4.98 -5.29 -32.04
CA PRO A 71 -3.58 -5.44 -31.64
C PRO A 71 -3.00 -4.10 -31.16
N ASP A 72 -2.01 -4.19 -30.29
CA ASP A 72 -1.31 -3.04 -29.71
C ASP A 72 -2.22 -2.09 -28.92
N ALA A 73 -3.32 -2.62 -28.37
CA ALA A 73 -4.14 -1.89 -27.42
C ALA A 73 -3.32 -1.48 -26.18
N ASP A 74 -3.65 -0.31 -25.63
CA ASP A 74 -3.02 0.21 -24.42
C ASP A 74 -3.17 -0.78 -23.26
N ILE A 75 -2.09 -1.00 -22.51
CA ILE A 75 -2.12 -1.85 -21.32
C ILE A 75 -3.19 -1.33 -20.35
N PRO A 76 -4.20 -2.15 -19.98
CA PRO A 76 -5.25 -1.72 -19.07
C PRO A 76 -4.63 -1.38 -17.71
N PRO A 77 -5.20 -0.41 -16.97
CA PRO A 77 -4.79 -0.14 -15.59
C PRO A 77 -4.85 -1.40 -14.73
N THR A 78 -3.97 -1.49 -13.73
CA THR A 78 -3.96 -2.57 -12.74
C THR A 78 -5.34 -2.71 -12.10
N GLY A 79 -5.94 -3.88 -12.30
CA GLY A 79 -7.23 -4.26 -11.72
C GLY A 79 -7.07 -4.68 -10.26
N VAL A 80 -8.08 -4.37 -9.45
CA VAL A 80 -8.29 -4.84 -8.09
C VAL A 80 -9.44 -5.84 -8.14
N THR A 81 -9.19 -7.05 -7.68
CA THR A 81 -10.13 -8.18 -7.75
C THR A 81 -10.72 -8.59 -6.42
N ALA A 82 -10.09 -8.20 -5.32
CA ALA A 82 -10.63 -8.35 -3.98
C ALA A 82 -10.06 -7.29 -3.04
N ILE A 83 -10.84 -6.89 -2.05
CA ILE A 83 -10.42 -6.05 -0.92
C ILE A 83 -10.95 -6.72 0.35
N ASP A 84 -10.06 -7.10 1.25
CA ASP A 84 -10.40 -7.71 2.55
C ASP A 84 -11.37 -8.90 2.44
N GLY A 85 -11.14 -9.75 1.44
CA GLY A 85 -11.96 -10.92 1.17
C GLY A 85 -13.24 -10.66 0.37
N VAL A 86 -13.57 -9.40 0.07
CA VAL A 86 -14.72 -9.03 -0.77
C VAL A 86 -14.27 -8.91 -2.23
N LEU A 87 -14.82 -9.76 -3.10
CA LEU A 87 -14.55 -9.71 -4.54
C LEU A 87 -15.05 -8.39 -5.15
N THR A 88 -14.27 -7.84 -6.08
CA THR A 88 -14.58 -6.60 -6.79
C THR A 88 -14.03 -6.66 -8.22
N SER A 89 -14.47 -5.73 -9.07
CA SER A 89 -13.93 -5.53 -10.43
C SER A 89 -13.73 -4.03 -10.60
N ALA A 90 -12.73 -3.51 -9.90
CA ALA A 90 -12.39 -2.09 -9.87
C ALA A 90 -10.95 -1.92 -10.37
N SER A 91 -10.58 -0.74 -10.85
CA SER A 91 -9.16 -0.39 -11.00
C SER A 91 -8.63 0.24 -9.71
N VAL A 92 -7.31 0.30 -9.57
CA VAL A 92 -6.67 1.03 -8.44
C VAL A 92 -7.12 2.50 -8.39
N ALA A 93 -7.35 3.13 -9.55
CA ALA A 93 -7.84 4.50 -9.63
C ALA A 93 -9.25 4.66 -9.06
N ASP A 94 -10.13 3.67 -9.29
CA ASP A 94 -11.49 3.66 -8.76
C ASP A 94 -11.48 3.52 -7.23
N VAL A 95 -10.67 2.59 -6.71
CA VAL A 95 -10.60 2.30 -5.26
C VAL A 95 -10.03 3.48 -4.48
N THR A 96 -9.02 4.15 -5.02
CA THR A 96 -8.35 5.26 -4.33
C THR A 96 -9.10 6.59 -4.41
N GLY A 97 -10.22 6.65 -5.14
CA GLY A 97 -10.99 7.89 -5.34
C GLY A 97 -10.18 8.99 -6.03
N LEU A 98 -9.05 8.64 -6.64
CA LEU A 98 -8.22 9.54 -7.42
C LEU A 98 -8.93 9.77 -8.76
N ASN A 99 -9.93 10.66 -8.75
CA ASN A 99 -10.54 11.25 -9.94
C ASN A 99 -9.42 11.87 -10.78
N SER A 100 -8.87 11.08 -11.69
CA SER A 100 -7.69 11.38 -12.49
C SER A 100 -8.04 12.32 -13.64
N ALA A 101 -8.63 13.47 -13.32
CA ALA A 101 -8.95 14.47 -14.34
C ALA A 101 -7.67 15.06 -14.96
N HIS A 102 -6.51 15.09 -14.29
CA HIS A 102 -5.35 15.85 -14.78
C HIS A 102 -3.94 15.29 -14.52
N ARG A 103 -3.78 14.02 -14.14
CA ARG A 103 -2.42 13.43 -14.16
C ARG A 103 -2.07 12.98 -15.57
N ARG A 104 -1.46 13.88 -16.33
CA ARG A 104 -0.51 13.48 -17.39
C ARG A 104 0.40 12.45 -16.74
N ARG A 105 0.25 11.16 -17.08
CA ARG A 105 1.20 10.13 -16.70
C ARG A 105 2.58 10.75 -16.97
N PRO A 106 3.42 10.98 -15.94
CA PRO A 106 4.81 11.23 -16.24
C PRO A 106 5.18 10.06 -17.15
N ARG A 107 5.62 10.34 -18.38
CA ARG A 107 6.37 9.35 -19.14
C ARG A 107 7.58 9.10 -18.26
N HIS A 108 7.44 8.18 -17.31
CA HIS A 108 8.57 7.54 -16.67
C HIS A 108 9.23 6.86 -17.84
N TYR A 109 10.19 7.57 -18.43
CA TYR A 109 11.33 6.98 -19.06
C TYR A 109 11.97 6.16 -17.93
N PHE A 110 11.42 4.97 -17.67
CA PHE A 110 12.24 3.85 -17.24
C PHE A 110 13.37 3.89 -18.25
N GLY A 111 14.55 4.34 -17.80
CA GLY A 111 15.69 4.55 -18.67
C GLY A 111 15.80 3.30 -19.49
N ARG A 112 15.54 3.42 -20.80
CA ARG A 112 15.25 2.33 -21.73
C ARG A 112 16.29 1.26 -21.47
N PHE A 113 15.98 0.31 -20.59
CA PHE A 113 16.89 -0.77 -20.31
C PHE A 113 16.98 -1.42 -21.66
N ASP A 114 18.20 -1.47 -22.21
CA ASP A 114 18.47 -2.15 -23.47
C ASP A 114 18.24 -3.64 -23.16
N ARG A 115 16.96 -4.03 -22.99
CA ARG A 115 16.43 -5.39 -22.96
C ARG A 115 16.63 -5.89 -24.37
N ARG A 116 17.90 -6.05 -24.75
CA ARG A 116 18.26 -6.83 -25.91
C ARG A 116 17.59 -8.18 -25.70
N GLN A 117 17.10 -8.78 -26.78
CA GLN A 117 16.41 -10.07 -26.82
C GLN A 117 17.09 -11.18 -25.98
N SER A 118 18.38 -11.04 -25.66
CA SER A 118 19.23 -11.95 -24.89
C SER A 118 18.75 -12.33 -23.48
N GLY A 119 17.60 -11.84 -23.00
CA GLY A 119 17.04 -12.23 -21.70
C GLY A 119 15.94 -13.28 -21.75
N PHE A 120 15.28 -13.47 -22.91
CA PHE A 120 14.17 -14.41 -23.05
C PHE A 120 14.67 -15.80 -23.42
N GLU A 121 14.12 -16.82 -22.78
CA GLU A 121 14.33 -18.23 -23.09
C GLU A 121 13.00 -18.94 -23.33
N GLU A 122 13.04 -19.98 -24.16
CA GLU A 122 11.86 -20.81 -24.41
C GLU A 122 11.52 -21.62 -23.15
N ILE A 123 10.34 -21.37 -22.58
CA ILE A 123 9.81 -22.08 -21.42
C ILE A 123 9.09 -23.36 -21.86
N PHE A 124 8.39 -23.29 -22.98
CA PHE A 124 7.76 -24.44 -23.62
C PHE A 124 7.65 -24.24 -25.13
N ALA A 125 7.87 -25.34 -25.87
CA ALA A 125 7.67 -25.38 -27.31
C ALA A 125 6.19 -25.61 -27.66
N GLY A 126 5.80 -25.18 -28.87
CA GLY A 126 4.51 -25.49 -29.46
C GLY A 126 4.41 -26.92 -29.95
N LEU A 127 3.17 -27.41 -30.11
CA LEU A 127 2.92 -28.68 -30.78
C LEU A 127 3.24 -28.61 -32.28
N PRO A 128 3.41 -29.76 -32.97
CA PRO A 128 3.56 -29.81 -34.42
C PRO A 128 2.42 -29.07 -35.17
N ALA A 129 2.73 -28.50 -36.33
CA ALA A 129 1.81 -27.64 -37.09
C ALA A 129 0.49 -28.32 -37.53
N ASP A 130 0.47 -29.64 -37.60
CA ASP A 130 -0.70 -30.46 -37.93
C ASP A 130 -1.57 -30.82 -36.71
N GLN A 131 -1.20 -30.33 -35.51
CA GLN A 131 -1.93 -30.60 -34.28
C GLN A 131 -2.54 -29.31 -33.72
N HIS A 132 -3.76 -29.45 -33.19
CA HIS A 132 -4.39 -28.40 -32.40
C HIS A 132 -3.62 -28.18 -31.11
N ASP A 133 -3.44 -26.91 -30.78
CA ASP A 133 -2.78 -26.44 -29.58
C ASP A 133 -3.68 -25.43 -28.85
N ALA A 134 -3.20 -24.87 -27.74
CA ALA A 134 -3.90 -23.83 -27.00
C ALA A 134 -3.00 -22.65 -26.65
N ALA A 135 -3.56 -21.44 -26.61
CA ALA A 135 -2.91 -20.26 -26.09
C ALA A 135 -3.00 -20.22 -24.55
N ILE A 136 -2.08 -19.47 -23.95
CA ILE A 136 -2.06 -19.21 -22.51
C ILE A 136 -3.30 -18.38 -22.11
N GLU A 137 -3.98 -18.80 -21.05
CA GLU A 137 -4.86 -17.94 -20.26
C GLU A 137 -4.25 -17.83 -18.86
N GLY A 138 -3.46 -16.78 -18.67
CA GLY A 138 -2.61 -16.58 -17.50
C GLY A 138 -2.99 -15.33 -16.72
N THR A 139 -2.45 -15.19 -15.50
CA THR A 139 -2.52 -13.92 -14.75
C THR A 139 -1.66 -12.83 -15.40
N ALA A 140 -1.86 -11.57 -15.03
CA ALA A 140 -1.04 -10.46 -15.49
C ALA A 140 -0.96 -10.29 -17.04
N PHE A 141 -2.02 -10.61 -17.78
CA PHE A 141 -2.10 -10.24 -19.20
C PHE A 141 -1.92 -8.73 -19.37
N LEU A 142 -1.08 -8.32 -20.32
CA LEU A 142 -0.76 -6.91 -20.56
C LEU A 142 -1.44 -6.40 -21.83
N THR A 143 -1.17 -7.05 -22.96
CA THR A 143 -1.67 -6.70 -24.30
C THR A 143 -1.21 -7.78 -25.29
N TYR A 144 -1.57 -7.66 -26.56
CA TYR A 144 -1.06 -8.52 -27.63
C TYR A 144 -0.78 -7.71 -28.90
N THR A 145 0.04 -8.25 -29.79
CA THR A 145 0.24 -7.73 -31.15
C THR A 145 0.18 -8.86 -32.17
N LEU A 146 0.18 -8.49 -33.46
CA LEU A 146 0.35 -9.40 -34.58
C LEU A 146 1.74 -9.20 -35.17
N VAL A 147 2.51 -10.27 -35.23
CA VAL A 147 3.86 -10.23 -35.83
C VAL A 147 3.84 -10.87 -37.22
N PRO A 148 4.78 -10.58 -38.12
CA PRO A 148 4.78 -11.16 -39.47
C PRO A 148 4.73 -12.70 -39.44
N ASN A 149 3.75 -13.29 -40.14
CA ASN A 149 3.50 -14.74 -40.16
C ASN A 149 4.20 -15.49 -41.31
N SER A 150 5.05 -14.83 -42.10
CA SER A 150 5.82 -15.48 -43.18
C SER A 150 6.72 -16.61 -42.66
N THR A 151 7.12 -16.50 -41.40
CA THR A 151 7.70 -17.56 -40.58
C THR A 151 7.12 -17.47 -39.17
N TYR A 152 7.41 -18.46 -38.33
CA TYR A 152 7.12 -18.37 -36.89
C TYR A 152 8.11 -17.39 -36.24
N ASN A 153 7.81 -16.09 -36.33
CA ASN A 153 8.76 -14.99 -36.09
C ASN A 153 8.91 -14.62 -34.61
N VAL A 154 9.66 -15.46 -33.87
CA VAL A 154 9.99 -15.24 -32.46
C VAL A 154 10.71 -13.91 -32.24
N ASP A 155 11.66 -13.55 -33.11
CA ASP A 155 12.47 -12.34 -32.94
C ASP A 155 11.62 -11.06 -32.96
N ALA A 156 10.62 -10.98 -33.84
CA ALA A 156 9.70 -9.85 -33.87
C ALA A 156 8.86 -9.76 -32.59
N CYS A 157 8.36 -10.90 -32.10
CA CYS A 157 7.57 -10.98 -30.87
C CYS A 157 8.40 -10.54 -29.64
N LEU A 158 9.62 -11.05 -29.49
CA LEU A 158 10.51 -10.66 -28.40
C LEU A 158 10.98 -9.20 -28.50
N THR A 159 11.19 -8.68 -29.72
CA THR A 159 11.53 -7.27 -29.93
C THR A 159 10.39 -6.35 -29.47
N TRP A 160 9.15 -6.71 -29.82
CA TRP A 160 7.96 -5.99 -29.38
C TRP A 160 7.77 -6.07 -27.86
N ALA A 161 7.90 -7.27 -27.27
CA ALA A 161 7.81 -7.49 -25.83
C ALA A 161 8.77 -6.60 -25.03
N ALA A 162 9.98 -6.39 -25.53
CA ALA A 162 10.96 -5.51 -24.90
C ALA A 162 10.55 -4.03 -24.85
N THR A 163 9.55 -3.61 -25.64
CA THR A 163 9.00 -2.24 -25.61
C THR A 163 7.88 -2.06 -24.60
N ILE A 164 7.32 -3.16 -24.08
CA ILE A 164 6.19 -3.17 -23.16
C ILE A 164 6.72 -3.12 -21.73
N ASP A 165 6.31 -2.09 -20.99
CA ASP A 165 6.67 -1.99 -19.59
C ASP A 165 6.04 -3.15 -18.80
N GLY A 166 6.82 -3.73 -17.90
CA GLY A 166 6.40 -4.91 -17.13
C GLY A 166 6.34 -6.25 -17.90
N CYS A 167 6.57 -6.31 -19.21
CA CYS A 167 6.54 -7.59 -19.94
C CYS A 167 7.72 -8.49 -19.55
N VAL A 168 7.42 -9.69 -19.05
CA VAL A 168 8.41 -10.71 -18.65
C VAL A 168 8.20 -12.05 -19.35
N PHE A 169 7.06 -12.23 -20.01
CA PHE A 169 6.72 -13.44 -20.76
C PHE A 169 5.88 -13.10 -21.98
N VAL A 170 6.05 -13.87 -23.05
CA VAL A 170 5.16 -13.86 -24.20
C VAL A 170 4.72 -15.27 -24.58
N ASN A 171 3.47 -15.39 -25.00
CA ASN A 171 2.96 -16.55 -25.71
C ASN A 171 2.78 -16.19 -27.19
N LEU A 172 3.55 -16.86 -28.04
CA LEU A 172 3.46 -16.75 -29.49
C LEU A 172 2.65 -17.95 -30.01
N TYR A 173 1.69 -17.73 -30.90
CA TYR A 173 0.87 -18.80 -31.46
C TYR A 173 0.16 -18.37 -32.75
N TYR A 174 -0.18 -19.34 -33.60
CA TYR A 174 -1.09 -19.09 -34.72
C TYR A 174 -2.54 -19.23 -34.25
N GLU A 175 -3.40 -18.34 -34.70
CA GLU A 175 -4.85 -18.45 -34.55
C GLU A 175 -5.53 -18.39 -35.92
N PHE A 176 -6.09 -19.51 -36.36
CA PHE A 176 -6.73 -19.61 -37.67
C PHE A 176 -8.23 -19.35 -37.59
N ASN A 177 -8.83 -19.02 -38.74
CA ASN A 177 -10.25 -18.76 -38.89
C ASN A 177 -10.76 -17.64 -37.98
N ASN A 178 -9.96 -16.60 -37.76
CA ASN A 178 -10.38 -15.39 -37.07
C ASN A 178 -10.62 -14.28 -38.10
N TYR A 179 -11.88 -13.90 -38.32
CA TYR A 179 -12.28 -12.90 -39.31
C TYR A 179 -11.56 -11.56 -39.15
N LEU A 180 -11.29 -11.13 -37.90
CA LEU A 180 -10.61 -9.86 -37.67
C LEU A 180 -9.13 -9.94 -38.10
N LEU A 181 -8.44 -11.04 -37.76
CA LEU A 181 -7.05 -11.28 -38.17
C LEU A 181 -6.93 -11.46 -39.69
N ASP A 182 -7.89 -12.15 -40.28
CA ASP A 182 -7.84 -12.55 -41.70
C ASP A 182 -8.18 -11.38 -42.64
N PHE A 183 -9.02 -10.43 -42.23
CA PHE A 183 -9.57 -9.41 -43.14
C PHE A 183 -9.64 -7.98 -42.61
N VAL A 184 -9.56 -7.75 -41.30
CA VAL A 184 -9.84 -6.42 -40.71
C VAL A 184 -8.57 -5.73 -40.29
N PHE A 185 -7.67 -6.42 -39.60
CA PHE A 185 -6.42 -5.84 -39.13
C PHE A 185 -5.40 -5.70 -40.26
N SER A 186 -4.69 -4.57 -40.28
CA SER A 186 -3.80 -4.16 -41.37
C SER A 186 -2.53 -5.00 -41.50
N GLU A 187 -2.20 -5.74 -40.44
CA GLU A 187 -1.04 -6.59 -40.35
C GLU A 187 -1.19 -7.85 -41.22
N GLU A 188 -2.42 -8.23 -41.58
CA GLU A 188 -2.76 -9.44 -42.35
C GLU A 188 -2.05 -10.69 -41.81
N SER A 189 -1.91 -10.76 -40.49
CA SER A 189 -1.20 -11.82 -39.80
C SER A 189 -2.10 -12.49 -38.77
N ASN A 190 -2.00 -13.81 -38.74
CA ASN A 190 -2.65 -14.66 -37.78
C ASN A 190 -1.68 -15.19 -36.69
N LEU A 191 -0.45 -14.65 -36.64
CA LEU A 191 0.56 -14.99 -35.64
C LEU A 191 0.48 -13.98 -34.49
N LYS A 192 -0.23 -14.36 -33.42
CA LYS A 192 -0.44 -13.55 -32.22
C LYS A 192 0.74 -13.68 -31.27
N CYS A 193 1.23 -12.55 -30.77
CA CYS A 193 2.21 -12.46 -29.69
C CYS A 193 1.52 -11.80 -28.49
N ALA A 194 1.15 -12.59 -27.48
CA ALA A 194 0.48 -12.11 -26.26
C ALA A 194 1.50 -11.89 -25.14
N ALA A 195 1.53 -10.69 -24.54
CA ALA A 195 2.46 -10.31 -23.49
C ALA A 195 1.85 -10.39 -22.09
N TYR A 196 2.67 -10.85 -21.14
CA TYR A 196 2.30 -11.06 -19.75
C TYR A 196 3.35 -10.46 -18.80
N GLY A 197 2.87 -10.01 -17.64
CA GLY A 197 3.66 -9.51 -16.53
C GLY A 197 4.16 -10.59 -15.57
N ASP A 198 3.93 -11.87 -15.87
CA ASP A 198 4.43 -13.02 -15.13
C ASP A 198 4.82 -14.17 -16.06
N ILE A 199 5.60 -15.12 -15.55
CA ILE A 199 6.07 -16.28 -16.31
C ILE A 199 5.05 -17.42 -16.18
N HIS A 200 4.55 -17.87 -17.33
CA HIS A 200 3.59 -18.97 -17.45
C HIS A 200 4.24 -20.25 -17.98
N ASN A 201 3.58 -21.38 -17.77
CA ASN A 201 4.01 -22.67 -18.30
C ASN A 201 2.93 -23.35 -19.16
N ALA A 202 3.30 -24.45 -19.81
CA ALA A 202 2.42 -25.13 -20.77
C ALA A 202 1.11 -25.66 -20.17
N SER A 203 1.00 -25.84 -18.84
CA SER A 203 -0.26 -26.28 -18.21
C SER A 203 -1.34 -25.19 -18.19
N GLU A 204 -0.97 -23.93 -18.45
CA GLU A 204 -1.89 -22.79 -18.56
C GLU A 204 -2.39 -22.58 -20.00
N LYS A 205 -2.06 -23.49 -20.93
CA LYS A 205 -2.57 -23.47 -22.31
C LYS A 205 -4.01 -24.00 -22.34
N THR A 206 -4.97 -23.12 -22.05
CA THR A 206 -6.38 -23.49 -21.90
C THR A 206 -7.31 -22.90 -22.97
N ASN A 207 -6.88 -21.88 -23.71
CA ASN A 207 -7.65 -21.35 -24.83
C ASN A 207 -7.34 -22.14 -26.12
N PHE A 208 -8.23 -23.05 -26.51
CA PHE A 208 -8.11 -23.84 -27.75
C PHE A 208 -8.73 -23.14 -28.99
N GLY A 209 -9.28 -21.94 -28.81
CA GLY A 209 -10.21 -21.34 -29.77
C GLY A 209 -11.61 -21.95 -29.65
N GLY A 210 -12.30 -22.10 -30.78
CA GLY A 210 -13.64 -22.66 -30.86
C GLY A 210 -14.76 -21.62 -31.04
N GLN A 211 -14.41 -20.34 -31.15
CA GLN A 211 -15.34 -19.25 -31.40
C GLN A 211 -15.69 -19.17 -32.89
N ALA A 212 -16.94 -18.82 -33.19
CA ALA A 212 -17.37 -18.45 -34.53
C ALA A 212 -17.10 -16.96 -34.75
N SER A 213 -16.05 -16.63 -35.50
CA SER A 213 -15.67 -15.22 -35.78
C SER A 213 -16.23 -14.70 -37.12
N TYR A 214 -16.48 -15.61 -38.08
CA TYR A 214 -16.96 -15.26 -39.41
C TYR A 214 -18.45 -14.91 -39.39
N PRO A 215 -18.90 -13.90 -40.15
CA PRO A 215 -20.32 -13.63 -40.34
C PRO A 215 -21.03 -14.84 -40.92
N GLN A 216 -22.17 -15.22 -40.33
CA GLN A 216 -23.01 -16.28 -40.87
C GLN A 216 -23.69 -15.81 -42.17
N VAL A 217 -23.43 -16.51 -43.27
CA VAL A 217 -24.07 -16.26 -44.58
C VAL A 217 -24.85 -17.50 -44.99
N ASP A 218 -26.15 -17.32 -45.31
CA ASP A 218 -27.04 -18.34 -45.88
C ASP A 218 -27.13 -19.68 -45.12
N ASN A 219 -27.13 -19.65 -43.78
CA ASN A 219 -27.14 -20.85 -42.92
C ASN A 219 -25.95 -21.82 -43.11
N ASN A 220 -24.86 -21.36 -43.69
CA ASN A 220 -23.64 -22.17 -43.76
C ASN A 220 -22.99 -22.27 -42.37
N THR A 221 -22.45 -23.45 -42.07
CA THR A 221 -21.59 -23.65 -40.89
C THR A 221 -20.35 -22.80 -41.06
N VAL A 222 -20.17 -21.82 -40.18
CA VAL A 222 -18.97 -21.00 -40.14
C VAL A 222 -17.81 -21.79 -39.50
N PRO A 223 -16.58 -21.65 -40.01
CA PRO A 223 -15.44 -22.29 -39.39
C PRO A 223 -15.22 -21.73 -37.99
N LEU A 224 -14.85 -22.60 -37.05
CA LEU A 224 -14.45 -22.18 -35.71
C LEU A 224 -12.97 -21.81 -35.71
N THR A 225 -12.60 -20.84 -34.87
CA THR A 225 -11.21 -20.51 -34.59
C THR A 225 -10.49 -21.71 -34.01
N PHE A 226 -9.19 -21.83 -34.28
CA PHE A 226 -8.34 -22.81 -33.61
C PHE A 226 -6.91 -22.33 -33.52
N ILE A 227 -6.20 -22.81 -32.50
CA ILE A 227 -4.82 -22.43 -32.21
C ILE A 227 -3.86 -23.56 -32.57
N THR A 228 -2.66 -23.22 -33.05
CA THR A 228 -1.56 -24.18 -33.27
C THR A 228 -0.21 -23.59 -32.87
N GLN A 229 0.78 -24.48 -32.70
CA GLN A 229 2.20 -24.13 -32.50
C GLN A 229 2.43 -23.11 -31.37
N SER A 230 1.70 -23.19 -30.27
CA SER A 230 1.75 -22.21 -29.19
C SER A 230 3.00 -22.40 -28.32
N SER A 231 3.97 -21.49 -28.41
CA SER A 231 5.19 -21.50 -27.61
C SER A 231 5.26 -20.32 -26.63
N GLY A 232 5.99 -20.53 -25.53
CA GLY A 232 6.13 -19.57 -24.44
C GLY A 232 7.58 -19.17 -24.24
N TRP A 233 7.83 -17.87 -24.13
CA TRP A 233 9.17 -17.31 -23.95
C TRP A 233 9.16 -16.39 -22.74
N GLY A 234 10.00 -16.67 -21.74
CA GLY A 234 10.05 -15.94 -20.48
C GLY A 234 11.44 -15.41 -20.18
N LEU A 235 11.54 -14.34 -19.40
CA LEU A 235 12.81 -13.92 -18.83
C LEU A 235 13.30 -14.96 -17.81
N GLN A 236 14.62 -15.16 -17.71
CA GLN A 236 15.22 -16.06 -16.71
C GLN A 236 14.89 -15.68 -15.26
N SER A 237 14.61 -14.41 -15.01
CA SER A 237 14.18 -13.91 -13.72
C SER A 237 13.22 -12.74 -13.90
N LEU A 238 12.32 -12.56 -12.93
CA LEU A 238 11.52 -11.34 -12.86
C LEU A 238 12.44 -10.14 -12.59
N ILE A 239 12.17 -9.04 -13.28
CA ILE A 239 12.90 -7.79 -13.11
C ILE A 239 12.51 -7.20 -11.75
N ASP A 240 13.52 -6.76 -10.98
CA ASP A 240 13.25 -6.04 -9.75
C ASP A 240 12.54 -4.71 -10.06
N PRO A 241 11.33 -4.49 -9.52
CA PRO A 241 10.58 -3.27 -9.76
C PRO A 241 11.28 -2.09 -9.08
N ALA A 242 11.15 -0.90 -9.68
CA ALA A 242 11.59 0.33 -9.03
C ALA A 242 10.77 0.61 -7.76
N ASP A 243 11.40 1.25 -6.78
CA ASP A 243 10.72 1.74 -5.59
C ASP A 243 9.61 2.73 -6.01
N PRO A 244 8.38 2.57 -5.49
CA PRO A 244 7.30 3.47 -5.85
C PRO A 244 7.50 4.83 -5.16
N ASP A 245 7.00 5.88 -5.79
CA ASP A 245 7.13 7.25 -5.29
C ASP A 245 6.67 7.37 -3.82
N GLY A 246 7.56 7.88 -2.96
CA GLY A 246 7.28 8.06 -1.54
C GLY A 246 7.49 6.83 -0.67
N TYR A 247 8.02 5.74 -1.23
CA TYR A 247 8.39 4.53 -0.49
C TYR A 247 9.84 4.12 -0.79
N SER A 248 10.39 3.28 0.07
CA SER A 248 11.69 2.63 -0.11
C SER A 248 11.57 1.14 0.17
N LEU A 249 12.28 0.31 -0.61
CA LEU A 249 12.40 -1.12 -0.33
C LEU A 249 13.02 -1.36 1.06
N VAL A 250 12.42 -2.28 1.81
CA VAL A 250 12.93 -2.77 3.10
C VAL A 250 13.59 -4.14 2.93
N PHE A 251 12.92 -5.06 2.23
CA PHE A 251 13.45 -6.39 1.94
C PHE A 251 12.82 -7.00 0.68
N GLY A 252 13.45 -8.06 0.18
CA GLY A 252 12.94 -8.95 -0.85
C GLY A 252 13.68 -8.86 -2.19
N PRO A 253 13.38 -9.75 -3.15
CA PRO A 253 12.37 -10.82 -3.08
C PRO A 253 12.66 -11.93 -2.06
N THR A 254 11.63 -12.43 -1.37
CA THR A 254 11.69 -13.65 -0.55
C THR A 254 10.51 -14.59 -0.85
N GLY A 255 10.50 -15.78 -0.23
CA GLY A 255 9.40 -16.75 -0.28
C GLY A 255 8.41 -16.64 0.88
N GLY A 256 8.40 -15.52 1.62
CA GLY A 256 7.56 -15.35 2.80
C GLY A 256 6.92 -13.96 2.86
N ALA A 257 5.63 -13.91 3.18
CA ALA A 257 4.88 -12.69 3.42
C ALA A 257 4.93 -12.32 4.90
N ASN A 258 4.75 -11.04 5.21
CA ASN A 258 4.75 -10.59 6.60
C ASN A 258 3.55 -11.13 7.36
N ASN A 259 3.81 -11.63 8.57
CA ASN A 259 2.84 -11.83 9.63
C ASN A 259 3.26 -10.95 10.81
N ALA A 260 2.80 -9.70 10.80
CA ALA A 260 3.26 -8.66 11.71
C ALA A 260 2.07 -7.87 12.30
N PRO A 261 2.24 -7.24 13.48
CA PRO A 261 1.24 -6.35 14.03
C PRO A 261 0.97 -5.13 13.15
N GLY A 262 -0.20 -4.54 13.35
CA GLY A 262 -0.63 -3.35 12.64
C GLY A 262 -1.15 -3.60 11.23
N PHE A 263 -1.61 -4.83 10.97
CA PHE A 263 -2.26 -5.22 9.73
C PHE A 263 -3.53 -4.41 9.51
N MET A 264 -3.56 -3.70 8.39
CA MET A 264 -4.68 -2.86 7.99
C MET A 264 -5.58 -3.55 6.99
N GLY A 265 -5.36 -4.82 6.64
CA GLY A 265 -6.08 -5.54 5.59
C GLY A 265 -5.27 -5.77 4.31
N PHE A 266 -5.93 -6.29 3.27
CA PHE A 266 -5.28 -6.64 2.02
C PHE A 266 -6.13 -6.34 0.79
N ALA A 267 -5.46 -6.28 -0.36
CA ALA A 267 -6.10 -6.26 -1.67
C ALA A 267 -5.43 -7.25 -2.61
N PHE A 268 -6.21 -7.80 -3.55
CA PHE A 268 -5.68 -8.58 -4.67
C PHE A 268 -5.67 -7.73 -5.92
N ILE A 269 -4.52 -7.65 -6.57
CA ILE A 269 -4.33 -6.99 -7.86
C ILE A 269 -4.03 -8.02 -8.95
N ASP A 270 -4.31 -7.68 -10.21
CA ASP A 270 -4.25 -8.59 -11.37
C ASP A 270 -2.83 -8.81 -11.94
N ARG A 271 -1.85 -8.04 -11.48
CA ARG A 271 -0.43 -8.12 -11.87
C ARG A 271 0.48 -7.68 -10.73
N TYR A 272 1.75 -8.08 -10.77
CA TYR A 272 2.74 -7.64 -9.79
C TYR A 272 3.12 -6.17 -10.02
N ASP A 273 2.33 -5.24 -9.46
CA ASP A 273 2.51 -3.79 -9.60
C ASP A 273 2.70 -3.13 -8.23
N VAL A 274 3.95 -2.80 -7.93
CA VAL A 274 4.35 -2.16 -6.66
C VAL A 274 3.79 -0.73 -6.54
N ASN A 275 3.63 -0.01 -7.66
CA ASN A 275 3.04 1.33 -7.66
C ASN A 275 1.54 1.28 -7.35
N ALA A 276 0.82 0.30 -7.92
CA ALA A 276 -0.57 0.04 -7.56
C ALA A 276 -0.72 -0.25 -6.06
N CYS A 277 0.16 -1.09 -5.51
CA CYS A 277 0.17 -1.43 -4.10
C CYS A 277 0.40 -0.20 -3.20
N ALA A 278 1.36 0.66 -3.57
CA ALA A 278 1.63 1.92 -2.89
C ALA A 278 0.42 2.86 -2.95
N GLN A 279 -0.28 2.94 -4.09
CA GLN A 279 -1.51 3.73 -4.23
C GLN A 279 -2.64 3.19 -3.34
N LEU A 280 -2.82 1.87 -3.25
CA LEU A 280 -3.78 1.25 -2.35
C LEU A 280 -3.45 1.55 -0.88
N CYS A 281 -2.17 1.46 -0.49
CA CYS A 281 -1.71 1.86 0.84
C CYS A 281 -1.97 3.37 1.10
N ASN A 282 -1.70 4.24 0.13
CA ASN A 282 -1.99 5.68 0.22
C ASN A 282 -3.48 6.00 0.35
N GLY A 283 -4.35 5.22 -0.31
CA GLY A 283 -5.81 5.37 -0.25
C GLY A 283 -6.47 4.63 0.91
N ARG A 284 -5.72 3.82 1.67
CA ARG A 284 -6.26 3.07 2.81
C ARG A 284 -6.71 4.05 3.90
N GLY A 285 -7.90 3.81 4.44
CA GLY A 285 -8.43 4.57 5.57
C GLY A 285 -7.50 4.55 6.78
N ILE A 286 -7.60 5.57 7.62
CA ILE A 286 -6.82 5.68 8.86
C ILE A 286 -7.32 4.63 9.86
N ASP A 287 -6.41 3.81 10.37
CA ASP A 287 -6.67 2.95 11.53
C ASP A 287 -6.80 3.83 12.79
N PRO A 288 -7.86 3.66 13.61
CA PRO A 288 -8.13 4.52 14.76
C PRO A 288 -7.05 4.44 15.84
N VAL A 289 -6.30 3.34 15.88
CA VAL A 289 -5.15 3.18 16.76
C VAL A 289 -3.93 3.67 16.00
N GLY A 290 -3.51 2.94 14.98
CA GLY A 290 -2.18 3.02 14.40
C GLY A 290 -1.97 4.03 13.29
N GLY A 291 -3.04 4.61 12.75
CA GLY A 291 -2.94 5.63 11.73
C GLY A 291 -3.07 5.20 10.28
N GLY A 292 -2.52 6.03 9.40
CA GLY A 292 -2.46 5.72 7.98
C GLY A 292 -1.45 4.61 7.68
N CYS A 293 -1.63 3.96 6.53
CA CYS A 293 -0.71 2.92 6.06
C CYS A 293 0.71 3.47 5.89
N ALA A 294 1.66 2.90 6.64
CA ALA A 294 3.07 3.30 6.63
C ALA A 294 3.96 2.26 5.93
N TYR A 295 3.42 1.07 5.69
CA TYR A 295 4.16 -0.05 5.14
C TYR A 295 3.22 -0.96 4.35
N PHE A 296 3.73 -1.59 3.29
CA PHE A 296 3.01 -2.67 2.63
C PHE A 296 3.97 -3.78 2.21
N ASN A 297 3.42 -4.99 2.12
CA ASN A 297 4.07 -6.17 1.60
C ASN A 297 3.31 -6.64 0.37
N ILE A 298 3.99 -6.70 -0.78
CA ILE A 298 3.45 -7.23 -2.03
C ILE A 298 4.09 -8.60 -2.32
N TRP A 299 3.29 -9.58 -2.71
CA TRP A 299 3.76 -10.92 -3.03
C TRP A 299 2.86 -11.64 -4.03
N ARG A 300 3.40 -12.65 -4.70
CA ARG A 300 2.70 -13.48 -5.68
C ARG A 300 2.22 -14.78 -5.03
N ALA A 301 0.93 -15.07 -5.16
CA ALA A 301 0.30 -16.32 -4.75
C ALA A 301 0.39 -17.35 -5.88
N LEU A 302 1.00 -18.50 -5.59
CA LEU A 302 0.90 -19.69 -6.44
C LEU A 302 -0.13 -20.63 -5.83
N VAL A 303 -1.03 -21.19 -6.64
CA VAL A 303 -1.92 -22.29 -6.25
C VAL A 303 -1.60 -23.47 -7.17
N ASP A 304 -1.27 -24.62 -6.61
CA ASP A 304 -0.80 -25.79 -7.36
C ASP A 304 0.39 -25.48 -8.29
N GLY A 305 1.26 -24.56 -7.86
CA GLY A 305 2.43 -24.12 -8.61
C GLY A 305 2.14 -23.10 -9.72
N LEU A 306 0.89 -22.67 -9.90
CA LEU A 306 0.49 -21.70 -10.92
C LEU A 306 0.22 -20.32 -10.33
N PRO A 307 0.73 -19.23 -10.93
CA PRO A 307 0.34 -17.88 -10.58
C PRO A 307 -1.19 -17.71 -10.60
N THR A 308 -1.73 -17.21 -9.49
CA THR A 308 -3.19 -17.07 -9.31
C THR A 308 -3.59 -15.65 -8.96
N THR A 309 -2.81 -14.97 -8.11
CA THR A 309 -3.05 -13.57 -7.75
C THR A 309 -1.81 -12.90 -7.16
N TYR A 310 -1.87 -11.59 -7.01
CA TYR A 310 -0.85 -10.78 -6.33
C TYR A 310 -1.49 -10.05 -5.16
N THR A 311 -0.93 -10.24 -3.97
CA THR A 311 -1.49 -9.73 -2.72
C THR A 311 -0.73 -8.50 -2.25
N CYS A 312 -1.48 -7.46 -1.92
CA CYS A 312 -1.04 -6.24 -1.26
C CYS A 312 -1.51 -6.23 0.19
N ALA A 313 -0.66 -6.67 1.11
CA ALA A 313 -0.92 -6.59 2.55
C ALA A 313 -0.42 -5.24 3.08
N MET A 314 -1.29 -4.49 3.77
CA MET A 314 -1.02 -3.12 4.21
C MET A 314 -0.90 -3.04 5.73
N TYR A 315 -0.03 -2.19 6.24
CA TYR A 315 0.24 -2.06 7.66
C TYR A 315 0.47 -0.60 8.07
N TYR A 316 0.02 -0.23 9.27
CA TYR A 316 0.34 1.08 9.87
C TYR A 316 1.67 1.07 10.62
N LEU A 317 2.18 -0.11 11.01
CA LEU A 317 3.54 -0.27 11.55
C LEU A 317 4.49 -0.72 10.46
N VAL A 318 5.69 -0.13 10.45
CA VAL A 318 6.77 -0.60 9.58
C VAL A 318 7.35 -1.88 10.16
N THR A 319 7.55 -2.88 9.30
CA THR A 319 8.19 -4.15 9.65
C THR A 319 9.32 -4.48 8.66
N ASP A 320 10.00 -5.60 8.88
CA ASP A 320 11.16 -6.05 8.11
C ASP A 320 11.06 -7.55 7.73
N GLU A 321 12.15 -8.10 7.20
CA GLU A 321 12.20 -9.50 6.74
C GLU A 321 11.99 -10.51 7.89
N SER A 322 12.28 -10.17 9.14
CA SER A 322 12.17 -11.10 10.26
C SER A 322 10.73 -11.55 10.54
N THR A 323 9.74 -10.76 10.11
CA THR A 323 8.32 -11.10 10.24
C THR A 323 7.75 -11.76 8.97
N ALA A 324 8.57 -11.95 7.92
CA ALA A 324 8.19 -12.57 6.65
C ALA A 324 8.06 -14.10 6.75
N VAL A 325 7.29 -14.58 7.72
CA VAL A 325 7.19 -15.99 8.12
C VAL A 325 6.00 -16.73 7.49
N ASN A 326 5.10 -16.02 6.81
CA ASN A 326 3.97 -16.65 6.11
C ASN A 326 4.41 -17.14 4.73
N THR A 327 4.74 -18.41 4.60
CA THR A 327 5.18 -19.03 3.32
C THR A 327 4.03 -19.63 2.50
N GLY A 328 2.80 -19.58 3.01
CA GLY A 328 1.60 -20.12 2.38
C GLY A 328 0.84 -21.14 3.24
N GLN A 329 -0.29 -21.65 2.72
CA GLN A 329 -1.20 -22.58 3.40
C GLN A 329 -1.77 -23.58 2.39
N GLY A 330 -1.61 -24.88 2.65
CA GLY A 330 -2.11 -25.93 1.76
C GLY A 330 -1.41 -25.91 0.40
N ASP A 331 -2.17 -25.69 -0.66
CA ASP A 331 -1.76 -25.55 -2.06
C ASP A 331 -1.26 -24.13 -2.39
N LEU A 332 -1.54 -23.15 -1.53
CA LEU A 332 -1.06 -21.78 -1.69
C LEU A 332 0.40 -21.69 -1.25
N VAL A 333 1.25 -21.14 -2.13
CA VAL A 333 2.65 -20.82 -1.86
C VAL A 333 2.92 -19.35 -2.12
N VAL A 334 3.59 -18.68 -1.17
CA VAL A 334 4.02 -17.29 -1.31
C VAL A 334 5.35 -17.21 -2.06
N THR A 335 5.42 -16.35 -3.07
CA THR A 335 6.66 -16.11 -3.83
C THR A 335 6.85 -14.63 -4.13
N TYR A 336 8.08 -14.24 -4.47
CA TYR A 336 8.43 -12.86 -4.85
C TYR A 336 7.98 -11.80 -3.86
N SER A 337 7.98 -12.11 -2.56
CA SER A 337 7.53 -11.19 -1.52
C SER A 337 8.51 -10.05 -1.30
N ARG A 338 8.01 -8.81 -1.29
CA ARG A 338 8.80 -7.59 -1.03
C ARG A 338 8.08 -6.67 -0.05
N GLY A 339 8.86 -6.05 0.83
CA GLY A 339 8.38 -5.10 1.82
C GLY A 339 8.78 -3.67 1.47
N TYR A 340 7.85 -2.73 1.52
CA TYR A 340 8.11 -1.31 1.25
C TYR A 340 7.60 -0.44 2.40
N LYS A 341 8.43 0.49 2.86
CA LYS A 341 8.05 1.48 3.88
C LYS A 341 7.89 2.86 3.26
N ARG A 342 6.93 3.63 3.77
CA ARG A 342 6.74 5.03 3.40
C ARG A 342 7.93 5.85 3.90
N ILE A 343 8.43 6.76 3.07
CA ILE A 343 9.50 7.67 3.40
C ILE A 343 8.91 8.86 4.17
N SER A 344 9.34 9.05 5.42
CA SER A 344 9.06 10.28 6.17
C SER A 344 10.06 11.36 5.78
N VAL A 345 9.57 12.57 5.53
CA VAL A 345 10.40 13.79 5.41
C VAL A 345 10.51 14.54 6.74
N LEU A 346 9.73 14.14 7.76
CA LEU A 346 9.75 14.72 9.09
C LEU A 346 10.83 14.02 9.92
N PRO A 347 11.93 14.71 10.28
CA PRO A 347 12.95 14.13 11.14
C PRO A 347 12.37 13.90 12.53
N ASP A 348 12.57 12.69 13.06
CA ASP A 348 12.23 12.35 14.44
C ASP A 348 10.79 12.75 14.83
N GLY A 349 9.82 12.39 13.99
CA GLY A 349 8.41 12.76 14.18
C GLY A 349 7.75 12.21 15.45
N GLY A 350 8.36 11.20 16.09
CA GLY A 350 7.96 10.66 17.39
C GLY A 350 8.74 11.22 18.58
N PHE A 351 9.68 12.16 18.35
CA PHE A 351 10.54 12.76 19.38
C PHE A 351 11.51 11.80 20.10
N GLU A 352 11.67 10.57 19.60
CA GLU A 352 12.45 9.51 20.24
C GLU A 352 13.96 9.77 20.26
N SER A 353 14.46 10.72 19.47
CA SER A 353 15.88 11.12 19.53
C SER A 353 16.19 12.03 20.72
N TYR A 354 15.18 12.49 21.46
CA TYR A 354 15.38 13.17 22.74
C TYR A 354 15.68 12.16 23.85
N THR A 355 16.95 12.01 24.22
CA THR A 355 17.44 11.02 25.21
C THR A 355 18.30 11.68 26.30
N ALA A 356 17.93 12.89 26.73
CA ALA A 356 18.71 13.67 27.68
C ALA A 356 18.67 13.12 29.13
N CYS A 357 17.76 12.19 29.42
CA CYS A 357 17.59 11.56 30.73
C CYS A 357 17.01 10.14 30.60
N ASP A 358 17.00 9.38 31.70
CA ASP A 358 16.50 7.99 31.76
C ASP A 358 15.09 7.85 32.36
N ASP A 359 14.51 8.92 32.92
CA ASP A 359 13.24 8.86 33.64
C ASP A 359 12.27 9.97 33.20
N PHE A 360 12.39 11.16 33.78
CA PHE A 360 11.59 12.32 33.41
C PHE A 360 12.46 13.55 33.23
N CYS A 361 12.36 14.15 32.06
CA CYS A 361 12.89 15.47 31.78
C CYS A 361 12.12 16.07 30.60
N PHE A 362 12.23 17.39 30.45
CA PHE A 362 11.74 18.07 29.28
C PHE A 362 12.66 19.21 28.88
N THR A 363 12.57 19.63 27.63
CA THR A 363 13.32 20.74 27.04
C THR A 363 12.44 21.53 26.09
N THR A 364 12.75 22.80 25.87
CA THR A 364 12.11 23.59 24.80
C THR A 364 12.72 23.28 23.43
N SER A 365 13.93 22.70 23.35
CA SER A 365 14.54 22.35 22.06
C SER A 365 15.62 21.28 22.16
N TYR A 366 15.88 20.61 21.04
CA TYR A 366 17.02 19.72 20.84
C TYR A 366 17.39 19.69 19.35
N ALA A 367 18.18 18.70 18.91
CA ALA A 367 18.75 18.67 17.57
C ALA A 367 17.74 18.75 16.42
N THR A 368 16.54 18.16 16.56
CA THR A 368 15.55 18.04 15.47
C THR A 368 14.32 18.93 15.64
N TRP A 369 14.02 19.40 16.85
CA TRP A 369 12.83 20.21 17.13
C TRP A 369 13.11 21.44 18.01
N THR A 370 12.34 22.49 17.78
CA THR A 370 12.34 23.73 18.56
C THR A 370 10.90 24.09 18.93
N GLY A 371 10.67 24.22 20.23
CA GLY A 371 9.49 24.79 20.85
C GLY A 371 9.67 26.28 21.10
N THR A 372 8.64 27.07 20.82
CA THR A 372 8.62 28.51 21.07
C THR A 372 7.37 28.93 21.82
N SER A 373 7.53 29.92 22.69
CA SER A 373 6.47 30.63 23.39
C SER A 373 6.14 31.96 22.69
N PRO A 374 4.87 32.38 22.64
CA PRO A 374 4.52 33.75 22.28
C PRO A 374 5.03 34.75 23.33
N SER A 375 4.97 36.04 23.00
CA SER A 375 5.42 37.10 23.92
C SER A 375 4.64 37.06 25.24
N GLY A 376 5.37 36.95 26.35
CA GLY A 376 4.79 36.87 27.69
C GLY A 376 4.51 35.44 28.18
N GLY A 377 4.68 34.43 27.33
CA GLY A 377 4.53 33.02 27.71
C GLY A 377 5.82 32.36 28.17
N SER A 378 5.70 31.21 28.84
CA SER A 378 6.83 30.45 29.35
C SER A 378 6.65 28.94 29.14
N GLN A 379 7.54 28.37 28.32
CA GLN A 379 7.62 26.93 28.03
C GLN A 379 6.32 26.35 27.43
N ASP A 380 5.68 27.12 26.55
CA ASP A 380 4.37 26.80 25.95
C ASP A 380 4.47 25.75 24.83
N ALA A 381 5.68 25.34 24.49
CA ALA A 381 5.97 24.22 23.63
C ALA A 381 7.26 23.55 24.10
N SER A 382 7.14 22.30 24.52
CA SER A 382 8.24 21.54 25.12
C SER A 382 8.22 20.09 24.63
N ILE A 383 9.37 19.42 24.71
CA ILE A 383 9.55 18.01 24.38
C ILE A 383 9.85 17.28 25.68
N PHE A 384 9.05 16.27 25.97
CA PHE A 384 9.12 15.47 27.18
C PHE A 384 9.72 14.12 26.86
N PHE A 385 10.62 13.63 27.71
CA PHE A 385 10.92 12.21 27.85
C PHE A 385 10.08 11.72 29.02
N HIS A 386 8.92 11.13 28.71
CA HIS A 386 8.01 10.55 29.69
C HIS A 386 7.10 9.51 29.00
N PRO A 387 7.46 8.21 29.05
CA PRO A 387 6.72 7.15 28.37
C PRO A 387 5.21 7.12 28.66
N PRO A 388 4.72 7.43 29.89
CA PRO A 388 3.28 7.51 30.15
C PRO A 388 2.51 8.53 29.31
N TYR A 389 3.15 9.56 28.76
CA TYR A 389 2.51 10.52 27.85
C TYR A 389 2.68 10.16 26.38
N ALA A 390 3.67 9.33 26.05
CA ALA A 390 4.01 9.01 24.68
C ALA A 390 2.96 8.05 24.08
N TYR A 391 2.53 8.35 22.86
CA TYR A 391 1.67 7.43 22.10
C TYR A 391 2.42 6.14 21.71
N THR A 392 3.70 6.29 21.35
CA THR A 392 4.66 5.20 21.12
C THR A 392 6.03 5.63 21.63
N GLY A 393 6.82 4.71 22.17
CA GLY A 393 8.18 5.01 22.60
C GLY A 393 8.24 5.68 23.96
N HIS A 394 9.05 6.74 24.09
CA HIS A 394 9.41 7.35 25.37
C HIS A 394 9.18 8.86 25.39
N SER A 395 9.02 9.50 24.22
CA SER A 395 9.01 10.95 24.11
C SER A 395 7.72 11.48 23.47
N VAL A 396 7.37 12.72 23.81
CA VAL A 396 6.19 13.41 23.28
C VAL A 396 6.42 14.93 23.19
N GLY A 397 5.74 15.58 22.25
CA GLY A 397 5.65 17.03 22.21
C GLY A 397 4.43 17.53 23.00
N LEU A 398 4.64 18.51 23.88
CA LEU A 398 3.60 19.28 24.55
C LEU A 398 3.36 20.61 23.82
N LEU A 399 2.09 20.94 23.61
CA LEU A 399 1.63 22.26 23.18
C LEU A 399 0.78 22.87 24.31
N GLY A 400 1.36 23.81 25.04
CA GLY A 400 0.83 24.40 26.28
C GLY A 400 1.92 24.58 27.32
N SER A 401 1.65 25.37 28.36
CA SER A 401 2.64 25.64 29.42
C SER A 401 2.99 24.36 30.18
N ALA A 402 4.27 23.98 30.15
CA ALA A 402 4.77 22.81 30.86
C ALA A 402 4.52 22.87 32.38
N GLU A 403 4.56 24.07 32.96
CA GLU A 403 4.45 24.30 34.40
C GLU A 403 3.13 24.99 34.80
N ASP A 404 2.16 25.13 33.88
CA ASP A 404 0.88 25.84 34.09
C ASP A 404 1.07 27.28 34.60
N VAL A 405 2.09 27.96 34.06
CA VAL A 405 2.42 29.36 34.39
C VAL A 405 1.47 30.32 33.67
N ASP A 406 1.00 29.92 32.48
CA ASP A 406 0.08 30.67 31.64
C ASP A 406 -0.72 29.76 30.68
N ALA A 407 -1.68 30.34 29.97
CA ALA A 407 -2.59 29.65 29.06
C ALA A 407 -2.29 29.94 27.57
N LEU A 408 -1.07 30.38 27.24
CA LEU A 408 -0.71 30.73 25.88
C LEU A 408 -0.35 29.48 25.07
N LEU A 409 -0.57 29.57 23.75
CA LEU A 409 -0.28 28.48 22.81
C LEU A 409 1.16 28.61 22.32
N GLY A 410 1.99 27.61 22.55
CA GLY A 410 3.30 27.51 21.93
C GLY A 410 3.26 26.88 20.54
N THR A 411 4.43 26.82 19.90
CA THR A 411 4.62 26.21 18.59
C THR A 411 5.80 25.25 18.61
N LEU A 412 5.59 24.00 18.20
CA LEU A 412 6.67 23.06 17.89
C LEU A 412 6.97 23.12 16.38
N SER A 413 8.24 23.30 16.03
CA SER A 413 8.72 23.33 14.65
C SER A 413 9.97 22.48 14.48
N PRO A 414 10.16 21.81 13.32
CA PRO A 414 11.44 21.20 12.99
C PRO A 414 12.57 22.24 13.05
N ALA A 415 13.71 21.87 13.63
CA ALA A 415 14.87 22.75 13.78
C ALA A 415 15.50 23.12 12.42
N ALA A 416 15.26 22.31 11.39
CA ALA A 416 15.69 22.55 10.01
C ALA A 416 14.50 22.48 9.05
N PRO A 417 14.53 23.19 7.91
CA PRO A 417 13.51 23.07 6.88
C PRO A 417 13.35 21.62 6.41
N LEU A 418 12.10 21.19 6.23
CA LEU A 418 11.79 19.86 5.72
C LEU A 418 12.24 19.71 4.26
N ALA A 419 12.75 18.53 3.90
CA ALA A 419 13.19 18.20 2.54
C ALA A 419 12.00 17.90 1.60
N THR A 420 11.02 18.79 1.54
CA THR A 420 9.84 18.66 0.67
C THR A 420 10.16 19.00 -0.78
N LYS A 421 9.48 18.36 -1.73
CA LYS A 421 9.61 18.59 -3.17
C LYS A 421 8.36 19.28 -3.70
N ALA A 422 8.55 20.27 -4.57
CA ALA A 422 7.44 20.96 -5.22
C ALA A 422 6.57 19.99 -6.05
N GLY A 423 5.25 20.15 -5.97
CA GLY A 423 4.29 19.31 -6.72
C GLY A 423 4.01 17.93 -6.12
N VAL A 424 4.62 17.58 -4.99
CA VAL A 424 4.37 16.33 -4.27
C VAL A 424 3.29 16.53 -3.20
N LEU A 425 2.36 15.58 -3.11
CA LEU A 425 1.36 15.54 -2.04
C LEU A 425 1.97 14.88 -0.81
N TYR A 426 1.86 15.54 0.33
CA TYR A 426 2.30 15.02 1.62
C TYR A 426 1.08 14.77 2.51
N SER A 427 1.13 13.68 3.28
CA SER A 427 0.18 13.41 4.36
C SER A 427 0.87 13.67 5.69
N ILE A 428 0.23 14.47 6.55
CA ILE A 428 0.68 14.71 7.92
C ILE A 428 -0.29 13.97 8.83
N GLN A 429 0.26 13.19 9.75
CA GLN A 429 -0.50 12.51 10.77
C GLN A 429 0.07 12.85 12.15
N CYS A 430 -0.81 13.14 13.10
CA CYS A 430 -0.47 13.40 14.48
C CYS A 430 -1.36 12.56 15.40
N PHE A 431 -0.78 12.05 16.49
CA PHE A 431 -1.53 11.49 17.61
C PHE A 431 -1.56 12.56 18.69
N MET A 432 -2.76 12.92 19.13
CA MET A 432 -2.97 14.00 20.08
C MET A 432 -3.73 13.48 21.29
N ASN A 433 -3.32 13.96 22.46
CA ASN A 433 -4.07 13.77 23.70
C ASN A 433 -4.13 15.12 24.43
N THR A 434 -5.26 15.41 25.06
CA THR A 434 -5.50 16.63 25.84
C THR A 434 -5.56 16.36 27.34
N ALA A 435 -5.50 15.09 27.76
CA ALA A 435 -5.66 14.67 29.14
C ALA A 435 -4.32 14.43 29.83
N PHE A 436 -4.06 15.15 30.92
CA PHE A 436 -2.88 15.02 31.79
C PHE A 436 -3.23 15.14 33.29
N SER A 437 -4.52 15.17 33.62
CA SER A 437 -5.06 15.10 34.98
C SER A 437 -6.35 14.25 35.04
N GLY A 438 -6.73 13.78 36.22
CA GLY A 438 -7.90 12.88 36.39
C GLY A 438 -9.21 13.45 35.83
N SER A 439 -10.17 12.59 35.45
CA SER A 439 -11.42 12.98 34.75
C SER A 439 -12.30 13.95 35.54
N ALA A 440 -12.17 13.96 36.87
CA ALA A 440 -12.87 14.89 37.75
C ALA A 440 -12.34 16.34 37.65
N VAL A 441 -11.10 16.52 37.20
CA VAL A 441 -10.40 17.82 37.15
C VAL A 441 -10.52 18.44 35.76
N GLU A 442 -10.54 17.61 34.72
CA GLU A 442 -10.60 18.03 33.31
C GLU A 442 -12.01 18.35 32.80
N ALA A 443 -13.07 18.04 33.57
CA ALA A 443 -14.45 18.34 33.19
C ALA A 443 -14.70 19.83 32.90
N SER A 444 -13.84 20.72 33.41
CA SER A 444 -13.90 22.18 33.21
C SER A 444 -12.98 22.68 32.08
N ALA A 445 -12.10 21.83 31.54
CA ALA A 445 -11.10 22.18 30.52
C ALA A 445 -11.50 21.78 29.10
N ASN A 446 -12.61 21.04 28.93
CA ASN A 446 -13.20 20.74 27.63
C ASN A 446 -13.91 22.00 27.09
N VAL A 447 -13.33 22.63 26.07
CA VAL A 447 -14.00 23.66 25.23
C VAL A 447 -14.55 23.02 23.98
#